data_AF-A0A074ZUI8-F1
#
_entry.id   AF-A0A074ZUI8-F1
#
_cell.length_a   1.000
_cell.length_b   1.000
_cell.length_c   1.000
_cell.angle_alpha   90.00
_cell.angle_beta   90.00
_cell.angle_gamma   90.00
#
_symmetry.space_group_name_H-M   'P 1'
#
loop_
_entity.id
_entity.type
_entity.pdbx_description
1 polymer ?
#
loop_
_entity_poly.entity_id
_entity_poly.type
_entity_poly.pdbx_seq_one_letter_code
_entity_poly.pdbx_strand_id
1 'polypeptide(L)'
;MIRRTIKSLRCVLAGMFGENLKENPRVEPAVINVEPLDREYLFPNPVICKSVDRFAKDGMSECLNSESHRRLKQKLKSVLGVKKLYDDFRPTPWDCPVYFVRDDYMSRKSANYPLPPGMDELLPTMHQLAAEELYWEYLGMKHHWDENLHVVMSGVLKMILCSMRHFTRVPKFQLYSCHDSTLMLLLYALECFDGYWPPFAADLILELYVDENVVKILTEGDSSPQADNNNRRLSDLQYTPLDALWIKVSYLGQVVPLGCLWKTPYTDAGRYNMGYVPLRFLLERWSSSAPSFEDLALK
;
A
#
# COMPACT_ATOMS: atom_id res chain seq x y z
N MET A 1 -6.24 -11.79 13.64
CA MET A 1 -5.28 -12.59 12.86
C MET A 1 -5.95 -13.17 11.61
N ILE A 2 -5.36 -12.97 10.44
CA ILE A 2 -5.86 -13.49 9.16
C ILE A 2 -4.89 -14.57 8.65
N ARG A 3 -5.35 -15.83 8.59
CA ARG A 3 -4.44 -16.98 8.34
C ARG A 3 -3.75 -16.95 6.97
N ARG A 4 -4.42 -16.43 5.94
CA ARG A 4 -3.89 -16.43 4.56
C ARG A 4 -2.66 -15.55 4.42
N THR A 5 -2.60 -14.39 5.08
CA THR A 5 -1.44 -13.48 5.01
C THR A 5 -0.21 -14.10 5.67
N ILE A 6 -0.39 -14.75 6.83
CA ILE A 6 0.70 -15.49 7.51
C ILE A 6 1.24 -16.62 6.62
N LYS A 7 0.35 -17.39 5.98
CA LYS A 7 0.77 -18.47 5.07
C LYS A 7 1.53 -17.93 3.86
N SER A 8 1.05 -16.85 3.23
CA SER A 8 1.76 -16.20 2.13
C SER A 8 3.16 -15.73 2.56
N LEU A 9 3.27 -15.07 3.72
CA LEU A 9 4.54 -14.60 4.25
C LEU A 9 5.52 -15.75 4.51
N ARG A 10 5.04 -16.87 5.05
CA ARG A 10 5.85 -18.09 5.20
C ARG A 10 6.38 -18.61 3.87
N CYS A 11 5.56 -18.61 2.81
CA CYS A 11 6.00 -19.02 1.49
C CYS A 11 7.08 -18.08 0.92
N VAL A 12 6.93 -16.77 1.09
CA VAL A 12 7.93 -15.78 0.66
C VAL A 12 9.25 -15.99 1.41
N LEU A 13 9.21 -16.12 2.74
CA LEU A 13 10.39 -16.34 3.57
C LEU A 13 11.09 -17.67 3.24
N ALA A 14 10.32 -18.72 2.93
CA ALA A 14 10.87 -19.98 2.45
C ALA A 14 11.61 -19.83 1.11
N GLY A 15 11.08 -19.01 0.19
CA GLY A 15 11.76 -18.70 -1.07
C GLY A 15 13.04 -17.87 -0.87
N MET A 16 13.03 -16.90 0.04
CA MET A 16 14.17 -16.01 0.29
C MET A 16 15.31 -16.68 1.09
N PHE A 17 14.98 -17.48 2.10
CA PHE A 17 15.93 -17.96 3.10
C PHE A 17 15.89 -19.47 3.35
N GLY A 18 15.02 -20.21 2.65
CA GLY A 18 14.77 -21.63 2.92
C GLY A 18 16.01 -22.51 2.79
N GLU A 19 16.85 -22.28 1.78
CA GLU A 19 18.10 -23.05 1.62
C GLU A 19 19.12 -22.69 2.70
N ASN A 20 19.31 -21.41 3.02
CA ASN A 20 20.20 -20.98 4.11
C ASN A 20 19.79 -21.59 5.47
N LEU A 21 18.48 -21.70 5.73
CA LEU A 21 17.95 -22.33 6.95
C LEU A 21 18.21 -23.84 6.99
N LYS A 22 18.17 -24.53 5.83
CA LYS A 22 18.45 -25.97 5.75
C LYS A 22 19.93 -26.26 5.92
N GLU A 23 20.79 -25.46 5.30
CA GLU A 23 22.23 -25.71 5.22
C GLU A 23 22.99 -25.21 6.45
N ASN A 24 22.47 -24.19 7.15
CA ASN A 24 23.14 -23.60 8.29
C ASN A 24 22.29 -23.68 9.56
N PRO A 25 22.59 -24.63 10.48
CA PRO A 25 21.83 -24.82 11.71
C PRO A 25 21.96 -23.66 12.72
N ARG A 26 22.80 -22.66 12.45
CA ARG A 26 22.92 -21.43 13.26
C ARG A 26 21.95 -20.33 12.81
N VAL A 27 21.29 -20.48 11.66
CA VAL A 27 20.29 -19.50 11.20
C VAL A 27 18.96 -19.84 11.86
N GLU A 28 18.45 -18.91 12.66
CA GLU A 28 17.17 -19.08 13.31
C GLU A 28 16.00 -18.81 12.33
N PRO A 29 14.86 -19.50 12.49
CA PRO A 29 13.66 -19.19 11.71
C PRO A 29 13.20 -17.75 11.90
N ALA A 30 12.71 -17.13 10.83
CA ALA A 30 12.16 -15.79 10.90
C ALA A 30 10.93 -15.72 11.82
N VAL A 31 10.90 -14.70 12.68
CA VAL A 31 9.73 -14.39 13.53
C VAL A 31 8.74 -13.56 12.74
N ILE A 32 7.49 -14.03 12.66
CA ILE A 32 6.39 -13.29 12.04
C ILE A 32 5.62 -12.58 13.15
N ASN A 33 5.76 -11.26 13.21
CA ASN A 33 4.98 -10.42 14.10
C ASN A 33 3.57 -10.21 13.54
N VAL A 34 2.57 -10.25 14.41
CA VAL A 34 1.16 -10.12 14.07
C VAL A 34 0.45 -9.30 15.12
N GLU A 35 -0.50 -8.48 14.69
CA GLU A 35 -1.36 -7.74 15.59
C GLU A 35 -2.77 -8.39 15.65
N PRO A 36 -3.45 -8.39 16.81
CA PRO A 36 -4.88 -8.69 16.88
C PRO A 36 -5.72 -7.69 16.07
N LEU A 37 -6.91 -8.13 15.64
CA LEU A 37 -7.76 -7.35 14.71
C LEU A 37 -8.28 -6.04 15.30
N ASP A 38 -8.28 -5.88 16.62
CA ASP A 38 -8.69 -4.65 17.30
C ASP A 38 -7.58 -3.59 17.34
N ARG A 39 -6.38 -3.92 16.88
CA ARG A 39 -5.19 -3.04 16.84
C ARG A 39 -4.46 -3.04 15.48
N GLU A 40 -4.84 -3.94 14.58
CA GLU A 40 -4.30 -4.06 13.23
C GLU A 40 -4.67 -2.89 12.29
N TYR A 41 -3.66 -2.13 11.87
CA TYR A 41 -3.80 -0.96 11.00
C TYR A 41 -3.25 -1.17 9.58
N LEU A 42 -2.74 -2.36 9.25
CA LEU A 42 -2.24 -2.66 7.89
C LEU A 42 -3.34 -2.76 6.83
N PHE A 43 -4.61 -2.58 7.18
CA PHE A 43 -5.72 -2.39 6.24
C PHE A 43 -6.74 -1.42 6.85
N PRO A 44 -7.64 -0.82 6.02
CA PRO A 44 -8.73 0.02 6.52
C PRO A 44 -9.65 -0.73 7.50
N ASN A 45 -9.43 -0.49 8.79
CA ASN A 45 -10.06 -1.27 9.84
C ASN A 45 -11.09 -0.43 10.62
N PRO A 46 -12.40 -0.67 10.46
CA PRO A 46 -13.45 0.10 11.14
C PRO A 46 -13.48 -0.12 12.66
N VAL A 47 -12.78 -1.14 13.17
CA VAL A 47 -12.61 -1.30 14.62
C VAL A 47 -11.76 -0.16 15.19
N ILE A 48 -10.69 0.20 14.49
CA ILE A 48 -9.71 1.22 14.90
C ILE A 48 -10.13 2.62 14.43
N CYS A 49 -10.53 2.73 13.15
CA CYS A 49 -10.91 4.00 12.54
C CYS A 49 -12.43 4.02 12.30
N LYS A 50 -13.18 4.55 13.27
CA LYS A 50 -14.65 4.64 13.19
C LYS A 50 -15.16 5.49 12.03
N SER A 51 -14.31 6.38 11.50
CA SER A 51 -14.64 7.15 10.30
C SER A 51 -14.91 6.26 9.08
N VAL A 52 -14.29 5.08 8.98
CA VAL A 52 -14.50 4.13 7.88
C VAL A 52 -15.97 3.73 7.77
N ASP A 53 -16.66 3.45 8.88
CA ASP A 53 -18.09 3.08 8.85
C ASP A 53 -18.98 4.21 8.35
N ARG A 54 -18.62 5.46 8.65
CA ARG A 54 -19.33 6.64 8.15
C ARG A 54 -19.05 6.84 6.66
N PHE A 55 -17.78 6.77 6.26
CA PHE A 55 -17.35 6.88 4.88
C PHE A 55 -18.05 5.83 4.01
N ALA A 56 -18.10 4.57 4.43
CA ALA A 56 -18.79 3.51 3.72
C ALA A 56 -20.26 3.84 3.46
N LYS A 57 -20.98 4.39 4.44
CA LYS A 57 -22.40 4.75 4.24
C LYS A 57 -22.57 5.84 3.19
N ASP A 58 -21.77 6.90 3.29
CA ASP A 58 -21.87 8.07 2.41
C ASP A 58 -21.41 7.72 0.98
N GLY A 59 -20.26 7.06 0.85
CA GLY A 59 -19.69 6.65 -0.43
C GLY A 59 -20.54 5.58 -1.13
N MET A 60 -21.07 4.59 -0.40
CA MET A 60 -21.93 3.58 -1.02
C MET A 60 -23.27 4.16 -1.48
N SER A 61 -23.78 5.22 -0.82
CA SER A 61 -24.96 5.95 -1.31
C SER A 61 -24.68 6.61 -2.67
N GLU A 62 -23.51 7.23 -2.84
CA GLU A 62 -23.07 7.80 -4.13
C GLU A 62 -22.87 6.70 -5.19
N CYS A 63 -22.22 5.59 -4.81
CA CYS A 63 -22.01 4.42 -5.66
C CYS A 63 -23.31 3.88 -6.25
N LEU A 64 -24.37 3.75 -5.45
CA LEU A 64 -25.66 3.23 -5.88
C LEU A 64 -26.32 4.08 -6.97
N ASN A 65 -25.98 5.37 -7.05
CA ASN A 65 -26.45 6.28 -8.08
C ASN A 65 -25.57 6.27 -9.36
N SER A 66 -24.47 5.51 -9.36
CA SER A 66 -23.55 5.42 -10.51
C SER A 66 -24.15 4.63 -11.66
N GLU A 67 -24.32 5.29 -12.80
CA GLU A 67 -24.87 4.67 -14.01
C GLU A 67 -23.99 3.54 -14.55
N SER A 68 -22.66 3.69 -14.49
CA SER A 68 -21.72 2.64 -14.92
C SER A 68 -21.87 1.37 -14.09
N HIS A 69 -21.99 1.51 -12.77
CA HIS A 69 -22.17 0.40 -11.84
C HIS A 69 -23.52 -0.29 -12.05
N ARG A 70 -24.61 0.47 -12.23
CA ARG A 70 -25.94 -0.10 -12.52
C ARG A 70 -25.91 -0.92 -13.82
N ARG A 71 -25.31 -0.39 -14.88
CA ARG A 71 -25.18 -1.09 -16.17
C ARG A 71 -24.35 -2.36 -16.05
N LEU A 72 -23.22 -2.32 -15.35
CA LEU A 72 -22.41 -3.51 -15.12
C LEU A 72 -23.18 -4.56 -14.31
N LYS A 73 -23.82 -4.18 -13.19
CA LYS A 73 -24.61 -5.11 -12.37
C LYS A 73 -25.76 -5.73 -13.15
N GLN A 74 -26.41 -5.01 -14.07
CA GLN A 74 -27.41 -5.60 -14.98
C GLN A 74 -26.80 -6.66 -15.92
N LYS A 75 -25.65 -6.38 -16.52
CA LYS A 75 -24.95 -7.35 -17.38
C LYS A 75 -24.51 -8.58 -16.58
N LEU A 76 -23.93 -8.39 -15.40
CA LEU A 76 -23.54 -9.47 -14.50
C LEU A 76 -24.73 -10.37 -14.14
N LYS A 77 -25.87 -9.77 -13.78
CA LYS A 77 -27.11 -10.52 -13.52
C LYS A 77 -27.59 -11.34 -14.71
N SER A 78 -27.50 -10.77 -15.92
CA SER A 78 -27.85 -11.48 -17.16
C SER A 78 -26.94 -12.67 -17.42
N VAL A 79 -25.61 -12.49 -17.28
CA VAL A 79 -24.60 -13.55 -17.50
C VAL A 79 -24.72 -14.65 -16.45
N LEU A 80 -24.94 -14.29 -15.19
CA LEU A 80 -25.07 -15.23 -14.07
C LEU A 80 -26.45 -15.89 -14.01
N GLY A 81 -27.44 -15.42 -14.77
CA GLY A 81 -28.80 -15.93 -14.73
C GLY A 81 -29.54 -15.67 -13.41
N VAL A 82 -29.17 -14.60 -12.69
CA VAL A 82 -29.73 -14.26 -11.36
C VAL A 82 -30.52 -12.96 -11.39
N LYS A 83 -31.55 -12.86 -10.54
CA LYS A 83 -32.34 -11.62 -10.40
C LYS A 83 -31.63 -10.56 -9.55
N LYS A 84 -30.68 -10.99 -8.73
CA LYS A 84 -29.97 -10.16 -7.75
C LYS A 84 -28.61 -10.76 -7.45
N LEU A 85 -27.61 -9.90 -7.24
CA LEU A 85 -26.29 -10.27 -6.77
C LEU A 85 -26.32 -10.33 -5.24
N TYR A 86 -26.03 -11.50 -4.66
CA TYR A 86 -26.15 -11.74 -3.22
C TYR A 86 -24.76 -11.87 -2.56
N ASP A 87 -24.65 -11.34 -1.34
CA ASP A 87 -23.61 -11.71 -0.37
C ASP A 87 -24.28 -12.59 0.70
N ASP A 88 -23.92 -13.88 0.74
CA ASP A 88 -24.48 -14.85 1.69
C ASP A 88 -24.10 -14.52 3.15
N PHE A 89 -23.01 -13.79 3.37
CA PHE A 89 -22.55 -13.42 4.70
C PHE A 89 -23.22 -12.15 5.22
N ARG A 90 -23.64 -11.26 4.32
CA ARG A 90 -24.26 -9.97 4.67
C ARG A 90 -25.45 -9.69 3.74
N PRO A 91 -26.60 -10.35 3.96
CA PRO A 91 -27.77 -10.13 3.13
C PRO A 91 -28.27 -8.69 3.28
N THR A 92 -28.28 -7.94 2.18
CA THR A 92 -28.87 -6.60 2.08
C THR A 92 -30.07 -6.63 1.13
N PRO A 93 -30.95 -5.60 1.08
CA PRO A 93 -32.01 -5.54 0.09
C PRO A 93 -31.54 -5.14 -1.32
N TRP A 94 -30.36 -4.51 -1.47
CA TRP A 94 -29.74 -4.16 -2.76
C TRP A 94 -28.77 -5.25 -3.28
N ASP A 95 -28.30 -5.11 -4.52
CA ASP A 95 -27.24 -5.96 -5.09
C ASP A 95 -25.94 -5.80 -4.29
N CYS A 96 -25.20 -6.89 -4.06
CA CYS A 96 -23.86 -6.79 -3.47
C CYS A 96 -22.91 -5.95 -4.34
N PRO A 97 -21.82 -5.44 -3.76
CA PRO A 97 -20.73 -4.82 -4.53
C PRO A 97 -20.19 -5.73 -5.65
N VAL A 98 -19.85 -5.13 -6.78
CA VAL A 98 -19.17 -5.74 -7.95
C VAL A 98 -17.92 -6.51 -7.53
N TYR A 99 -17.16 -6.03 -6.55
CA TYR A 99 -15.94 -6.72 -6.11
C TYR A 99 -16.20 -8.13 -5.57
N PHE A 100 -17.39 -8.46 -5.07
CA PHE A 100 -17.73 -9.84 -4.67
C PHE A 100 -17.80 -10.78 -5.88
N VAL A 101 -18.41 -10.31 -6.96
CA VAL A 101 -18.50 -11.08 -8.21
C VAL A 101 -17.10 -11.22 -8.83
N ARG A 102 -16.29 -10.17 -8.74
CA ARG A 102 -14.88 -10.20 -9.15
C ARG A 102 -14.10 -11.24 -8.35
N ASP A 103 -14.27 -11.30 -7.04
CA ASP A 103 -13.52 -12.21 -6.18
C ASP A 103 -13.85 -13.68 -6.48
N ASP A 104 -15.14 -14.01 -6.69
CA ASP A 104 -15.53 -15.35 -7.14
C ASP A 104 -14.94 -15.67 -8.51
N TYR A 105 -15.04 -14.75 -9.47
CA TYR A 105 -14.45 -14.91 -10.80
C TYR A 105 -12.94 -15.17 -10.74
N MET A 106 -12.19 -14.34 -10.03
CA MET A 106 -10.74 -14.45 -9.94
C MET A 106 -10.32 -15.73 -9.22
N SER A 107 -11.07 -16.14 -8.18
CA SER A 107 -10.82 -17.38 -7.46
C SER A 107 -11.05 -18.61 -8.35
N ARG A 108 -12.17 -18.64 -9.09
CA ARG A 108 -12.47 -19.72 -10.05
C ARG A 108 -11.42 -19.80 -11.13
N LYS A 109 -11.09 -18.66 -11.75
CA LYS A 109 -10.10 -18.57 -12.81
C LYS A 109 -8.74 -19.09 -12.35
N SER A 110 -8.29 -18.68 -11.17
CA SER A 110 -6.98 -19.07 -10.61
C SER A 110 -6.93 -20.56 -10.24
N ALA A 111 -8.06 -21.15 -9.91
CA ALA A 111 -8.19 -22.57 -9.58
C ALA A 111 -8.62 -23.45 -10.77
N ASN A 112 -8.66 -22.90 -12.00
CA ASN A 112 -9.11 -23.58 -13.22
C ASN A 112 -10.53 -24.15 -13.13
N TYR A 113 -11.43 -23.51 -12.37
CA TYR A 113 -12.85 -23.85 -12.37
C TYR A 113 -13.56 -23.26 -13.60
N PRO A 114 -14.65 -23.91 -14.07
CA PRO A 114 -15.47 -23.36 -15.13
C PRO A 114 -16.00 -21.96 -14.79
N LEU A 115 -15.98 -21.08 -15.80
CA LEU A 115 -16.52 -19.73 -15.73
C LEU A 115 -17.84 -19.66 -16.51
N PRO A 116 -18.82 -18.86 -16.06
CA PRO A 116 -20.02 -18.60 -16.84
C PRO A 116 -19.68 -18.02 -18.23
N PRO A 117 -20.35 -18.45 -19.32
CA PRO A 117 -20.09 -17.92 -20.66
C PRO A 117 -20.29 -16.40 -20.74
N GLY A 118 -19.34 -15.69 -21.38
CA GLY A 118 -19.38 -14.23 -21.56
C GLY A 118 -18.97 -13.42 -20.33
N MET A 119 -18.57 -14.07 -19.23
CA MET A 119 -18.12 -13.39 -18.02
C MET A 119 -16.73 -12.75 -18.19
N ASP A 120 -15.88 -13.33 -19.02
CA ASP A 120 -14.54 -12.85 -19.35
C ASP A 120 -14.56 -11.49 -20.09
N GLU A 121 -15.56 -11.27 -20.94
CA GLU A 121 -15.77 -9.98 -21.63
C GLU A 121 -16.05 -8.83 -20.65
N LEU A 122 -16.64 -9.13 -19.48
CA LEU A 122 -16.96 -8.15 -18.45
C LEU A 122 -15.77 -7.85 -17.52
N LEU A 123 -14.72 -8.67 -17.56
CA LEU A 123 -13.61 -8.61 -16.61
C LEU A 123 -12.90 -7.23 -16.58
N PRO A 124 -12.54 -6.59 -17.71
CA PRO A 124 -11.85 -5.30 -17.66
C PRO A 124 -12.67 -4.22 -16.94
N THR A 125 -13.97 -4.11 -17.26
CA THR A 125 -14.88 -3.16 -16.59
C THR A 125 -15.11 -3.56 -15.13
N MET A 126 -15.19 -4.87 -14.84
CA MET A 126 -15.33 -5.38 -13.48
C MET A 126 -14.13 -5.04 -12.60
N HIS A 127 -12.89 -5.12 -13.10
CA HIS A 127 -11.70 -4.67 -12.35
C HIS A 127 -11.78 -3.20 -11.98
N GLN A 128 -12.10 -2.34 -12.96
CA GLN A 128 -12.14 -0.90 -12.77
C GLN A 128 -13.24 -0.49 -11.78
N LEU A 129 -14.46 -0.99 -11.96
CA LEU A 129 -15.60 -0.61 -11.12
C LEU A 129 -15.53 -1.26 -9.73
N ALA A 130 -15.02 -2.49 -9.62
CA ALA A 130 -14.73 -3.08 -8.30
C ALA A 130 -13.74 -2.21 -7.52
N ALA A 131 -12.69 -1.73 -8.20
CA ALA A 131 -11.71 -0.86 -7.56
C ALA A 131 -12.32 0.47 -7.09
N GLU A 132 -13.19 1.07 -7.91
CA GLU A 132 -13.91 2.30 -7.56
C GLU A 132 -14.85 2.10 -6.37
N GLU A 133 -15.57 0.97 -6.29
CA GLU A 133 -16.41 0.62 -5.14
C GLU A 133 -15.61 0.52 -3.84
N LEU A 134 -14.39 0.00 -3.87
CA LEU A 134 -13.53 -0.08 -2.69
C LEU A 134 -13.12 1.32 -2.19
N TYR A 135 -12.89 2.28 -3.10
CA TYR A 135 -12.64 3.66 -2.71
C TYR A 135 -13.89 4.33 -2.12
N TRP A 136 -15.07 4.10 -2.67
CA TRP A 136 -16.30 4.57 -2.03
C TRP A 136 -16.53 3.96 -0.65
N GLU A 137 -16.23 2.67 -0.48
CA GLU A 137 -16.39 1.98 0.80
C GLU A 137 -15.43 2.52 1.87
N TYR A 138 -14.15 2.73 1.53
CA TYR A 138 -13.16 3.15 2.54
C TYR A 138 -12.97 4.65 2.66
N LEU A 139 -13.07 5.39 1.56
CA LEU A 139 -12.77 6.82 1.50
C LEU A 139 -14.03 7.69 1.39
N GLY A 140 -15.22 7.10 1.25
CA GLY A 140 -16.48 7.82 1.21
C GLY A 140 -16.73 8.48 -0.14
N MET A 141 -17.39 9.64 -0.13
CA MET A 141 -17.75 10.35 -1.36
C MET A 141 -16.50 10.76 -2.16
N LYS A 142 -16.60 10.72 -3.50
CA LYS A 142 -15.45 10.85 -4.41
C LYS A 142 -14.64 12.13 -4.22
N HIS A 143 -15.31 13.24 -3.92
CA HIS A 143 -14.66 14.54 -3.71
C HIS A 143 -13.88 14.64 -2.39
N HIS A 144 -14.01 13.68 -1.48
CA HIS A 144 -13.27 13.61 -0.21
C HIS A 144 -12.18 12.54 -0.19
N TRP A 145 -11.93 11.83 -1.30
CA TRP A 145 -11.00 10.70 -1.28
C TRP A 145 -9.60 11.07 -0.82
N ASP A 146 -9.05 12.18 -1.32
CA ASP A 146 -7.71 12.65 -0.94
C ASP A 146 -7.64 12.96 0.55
N GLU A 147 -8.63 13.68 1.09
CA GLU A 147 -8.71 14.04 2.51
C GLU A 147 -8.85 12.79 3.40
N ASN A 148 -9.76 11.88 3.03
CA ASN A 148 -10.10 10.71 3.83
C ASN A 148 -9.04 9.61 3.76
N LEU A 149 -8.29 9.53 2.65
CA LEU A 149 -7.17 8.59 2.49
C LEU A 149 -6.24 8.65 3.69
N HIS A 150 -5.88 9.86 4.11
CA HIS A 150 -4.89 10.03 5.15
C HIS A 150 -5.43 9.76 6.56
N VAL A 151 -6.74 9.91 6.76
CA VAL A 151 -7.41 9.44 7.97
C VAL A 151 -7.37 7.91 8.04
N VAL A 152 -7.74 7.25 6.94
CA VAL A 152 -7.88 5.80 6.85
C VAL A 152 -6.53 5.09 6.87
N MET A 153 -5.53 5.64 6.18
CA MET A 153 -4.20 5.05 6.03
C MET A 153 -3.15 5.67 6.95
N SER A 154 -3.55 6.55 7.89
CA SER A 154 -2.64 7.25 8.81
C SER A 154 -1.56 6.36 9.43
N GLY A 155 -1.96 5.20 9.98
CA GLY A 155 -1.04 4.24 10.59
C GLY A 155 0.00 3.68 9.61
N VAL A 156 -0.42 3.26 8.43
CA VAL A 156 0.47 2.69 7.39
C VAL A 156 1.41 3.76 6.84
N LEU A 157 0.89 4.93 6.48
CA LEU A 157 1.71 6.03 5.96
C LEU A 157 2.75 6.46 6.99
N LYS A 158 2.34 6.64 8.25
CA LYS A 158 3.25 6.99 9.35
C LYS A 158 4.33 5.93 9.56
N MET A 159 3.96 4.65 9.57
CA MET A 159 4.90 3.53 9.71
C MET A 159 6.00 3.57 8.64
N ILE A 160 5.62 3.79 7.37
CA ILE A 160 6.56 3.90 6.25
C ILE A 160 7.47 5.12 6.41
N LEU A 161 6.90 6.31 6.65
CA LEU A 161 7.67 7.55 6.79
C LEU A 161 8.65 7.49 7.98
N CYS A 162 8.20 6.96 9.13
CA CYS A 162 9.06 6.78 10.31
C CYS A 162 10.20 5.80 10.02
N SER A 163 9.92 4.70 9.32
CA SER A 163 10.95 3.73 8.92
C SER A 163 12.01 4.36 8.02
N MET A 164 11.59 5.13 7.02
CA MET A 164 12.52 5.78 6.10
C MET A 164 13.32 6.90 6.77
N ARG A 165 12.68 7.70 7.62
CA ARG A 165 13.36 8.78 8.35
C ARG A 165 14.35 8.25 9.38
N HIS A 166 14.04 7.12 10.01
CA HIS A 166 14.87 6.49 11.03
C HIS A 166 15.55 5.23 10.52
N PHE A 167 15.94 5.21 9.23
CA PHE A 167 16.50 4.05 8.53
C PHE A 167 17.71 3.40 9.21
N THR A 168 18.45 4.15 10.04
CA THR A 168 19.58 3.64 10.83
C THR A 168 19.19 2.92 12.11
N ARG A 169 17.93 3.04 12.54
CA ARG A 169 17.37 2.45 13.77
C ARG A 169 16.36 1.33 13.51
N VAL A 170 16.08 1.05 12.24
CA VAL A 170 15.14 0.00 11.83
C VAL A 170 15.88 -1.08 11.02
N PRO A 171 15.31 -2.29 10.89
CA PRO A 171 15.87 -3.31 10.01
C PRO A 171 16.00 -2.82 8.56
N LYS A 172 17.09 -3.23 7.88
CA LYS A 172 17.34 -2.87 6.47
C LYS A 172 16.27 -3.39 5.51
N PHE A 173 15.55 -4.43 5.90
CA PHE A 173 14.47 -5.03 5.12
C PHE A 173 13.28 -5.27 6.04
N GLN A 174 12.12 -4.76 5.64
CA GLN A 174 10.86 -4.90 6.37
C GLN A 174 9.82 -5.43 5.39
N LEU A 175 9.18 -6.54 5.75
CA LEU A 175 8.23 -7.23 4.88
C LEU A 175 6.85 -7.28 5.56
N TYR A 176 5.87 -6.66 4.92
CA TYR A 176 4.50 -6.58 5.40
C TYR A 176 3.58 -7.38 4.48
N SER A 177 2.93 -8.41 5.03
CA SER A 177 1.91 -9.17 4.28
C SER A 177 0.54 -8.54 4.50
N CYS A 178 0.11 -7.71 3.54
CA CYS A 178 -1.10 -6.90 3.65
C CYS A 178 -2.27 -7.46 2.81
N HIS A 179 -3.24 -6.57 2.52
CA HIS A 179 -4.42 -6.82 1.69
C HIS A 179 -4.32 -6.04 0.38
N ASP A 180 -5.14 -6.43 -0.58
CA ASP A 180 -5.40 -5.66 -1.80
C ASP A 180 -5.90 -4.24 -1.49
N SER A 181 -6.80 -4.09 -0.52
CA SER A 181 -7.26 -2.78 -0.04
C SER A 181 -6.10 -1.88 0.41
N THR A 182 -5.11 -2.43 1.12
CA THR A 182 -3.90 -1.73 1.52
C THR A 182 -3.09 -1.28 0.30
N LEU A 183 -2.84 -2.19 -0.65
CA LEU A 183 -2.07 -1.88 -1.85
C LEU A 183 -2.77 -0.84 -2.71
N MET A 184 -4.08 -0.99 -2.94
CA MET A 184 -4.86 -0.02 -3.72
C MET A 184 -4.83 1.38 -3.14
N LEU A 185 -4.93 1.51 -1.82
CA LEU A 185 -4.87 2.82 -1.16
C LEU A 185 -3.44 3.37 -1.13
N LEU A 186 -2.41 2.53 -1.04
CA LEU A 186 -1.02 2.97 -1.20
C LEU A 186 -0.71 3.43 -2.64
N LEU A 187 -1.19 2.71 -3.64
CA LEU A 187 -1.07 3.10 -5.06
C LEU A 187 -1.82 4.40 -5.34
N TYR A 188 -2.98 4.60 -4.72
CA TYR A 188 -3.70 5.87 -4.74
C TYR A 188 -2.87 6.98 -4.08
N ALA A 189 -2.31 6.74 -2.88
CA ALA A 189 -1.45 7.68 -2.15
C ALA A 189 -0.16 8.06 -2.89
N LEU A 190 0.30 7.20 -3.79
CA LEU A 190 1.48 7.43 -4.64
C LEU A 190 1.10 8.07 -6.00
N GLU A 191 -0.20 8.28 -6.26
CA GLU A 191 -0.73 8.77 -7.54
C GLU A 191 -0.35 7.86 -8.73
N CYS A 192 -0.22 6.55 -8.49
CA CYS A 192 0.22 5.57 -9.48
C CYS A 192 -0.74 4.40 -9.70
N PHE A 193 -1.95 4.47 -9.14
CA PHE A 193 -2.97 3.46 -9.38
C PHE A 193 -3.41 3.45 -10.85
N ASP A 194 -3.36 2.27 -11.48
CA ASP A 194 -3.66 2.07 -12.90
C ASP A 194 -5.14 1.76 -13.18
N GLY A 195 -5.97 1.75 -12.14
CA GLY A 195 -7.38 1.37 -12.25
C GLY A 195 -7.63 -0.14 -12.19
N TYR A 196 -6.59 -0.97 -12.04
CA TYR A 196 -6.71 -2.41 -11.95
C TYR A 196 -6.50 -2.90 -10.53
N TRP A 197 -7.45 -3.69 -10.04
CA TRP A 197 -7.33 -4.33 -8.73
C TRP A 197 -6.06 -5.19 -8.65
N PRO A 198 -5.22 -5.03 -7.60
CA PRO A 198 -3.95 -5.75 -7.47
C PRO A 198 -4.09 -7.28 -7.61
N PRO A 199 -3.28 -7.94 -8.45
CA PRO A 199 -3.35 -9.39 -8.59
C PRO A 199 -2.92 -10.12 -7.32
N PHE A 200 -3.17 -11.44 -7.27
CA PHE A 200 -2.60 -12.29 -6.22
C PHE A 200 -1.07 -12.18 -6.22
N ALA A 201 -0.49 -12.11 -5.02
CA ALA A 201 0.94 -11.92 -4.79
C ALA A 201 1.52 -10.62 -5.37
N ALA A 202 0.69 -9.61 -5.65
CA ALA A 202 1.17 -8.28 -5.97
C ALA A 202 2.06 -7.72 -4.85
N ASP A 203 3.12 -7.04 -5.24
CA ASP A 203 4.09 -6.41 -4.37
C ASP A 203 4.28 -4.93 -4.70
N LEU A 204 4.48 -4.13 -3.66
CA LEU A 204 4.89 -2.72 -3.72
C LEU A 204 6.16 -2.59 -2.90
N ILE A 205 7.26 -2.24 -3.55
CA ILE A 205 8.59 -2.11 -2.94
C ILE A 205 8.94 -0.64 -2.86
N LEU A 206 9.28 -0.17 -1.66
CA LEU A 206 9.79 1.17 -1.44
C LEU A 206 11.24 1.05 -0.95
N GLU A 207 12.17 1.52 -1.76
CA GLU A 207 13.61 1.45 -1.49
C GLU A 207 14.13 2.82 -1.08
N LEU A 208 14.96 2.87 -0.04
CA LEU A 208 15.64 4.08 0.40
C LEU A 208 17.12 4.01 0.08
N TYR A 209 17.62 5.08 -0.54
CA TYR A 209 19.02 5.27 -0.92
C TYR A 209 19.56 6.53 -0.25
N VAL A 210 20.85 6.51 0.06
CA VAL A 210 21.58 7.63 0.65
C VAL A 210 22.80 7.90 -0.23
N ASP A 211 23.06 9.17 -0.53
CA ASP A 211 24.26 9.52 -1.29
C ASP A 211 25.55 9.07 -0.57
N GLU A 212 26.49 8.48 -1.31
CA GLU A 212 27.73 7.92 -0.75
C GLU A 212 28.55 8.97 0.02
N ASN A 213 28.58 10.20 -0.45
CA ASN A 213 29.27 11.32 0.22
C ASN A 213 28.69 11.58 1.62
N VAL A 214 27.38 11.40 1.78
CA VAL A 214 26.69 11.58 3.06
C VAL A 214 27.00 10.39 3.96
N VAL A 215 27.04 9.17 3.42
CA VAL A 215 27.49 7.98 4.17
C VAL A 215 28.93 8.15 4.69
N LYS A 216 29.85 8.69 3.87
CA LYS A 216 31.24 8.97 4.28
C LYS A 216 31.31 9.98 5.41
N ILE A 217 30.62 11.12 5.30
CA ILE A 217 30.53 12.13 6.38
C ILE A 217 30.00 11.49 7.67
N LEU A 218 28.99 10.62 7.57
CA LEU A 218 28.35 9.96 8.71
C LEU A 218 29.21 8.87 9.37
N THR A 219 30.14 8.25 8.64
CA THR A 219 30.93 7.10 9.11
C THR A 219 32.37 7.45 9.47
N GLU A 220 32.98 8.40 8.76
CA GLU A 220 34.40 8.75 8.88
C GLU A 220 34.63 10.11 9.58
N GLY A 221 33.57 10.91 9.76
CA GLY A 221 33.66 12.27 10.28
C GLY A 221 34.12 13.27 9.22
N ASP A 222 33.73 14.54 9.35
CA ASP A 222 34.16 15.58 8.43
C ASP A 222 35.67 15.84 8.61
N SER A 223 36.45 15.57 7.56
CA SER A 223 37.90 15.79 7.51
C SER A 223 38.27 17.21 7.05
N SER A 224 37.28 18.10 6.93
CA SER A 224 37.50 19.51 6.59
C SER A 224 38.28 20.25 7.71
N PRO A 225 39.17 21.21 7.38
CA PRO A 225 40.00 21.92 8.37
C PRO A 225 39.23 22.85 9.33
N GLN A 226 37.89 22.82 9.33
CA GLN A 226 37.04 23.68 10.14
C GLN A 226 36.21 22.92 11.20
N ALA A 227 36.40 21.62 11.36
CA ALA A 227 35.69 20.84 12.36
C ALA A 227 36.30 21.00 13.77
N ASP A 228 36.17 22.19 14.36
CA ASP A 228 36.41 22.39 15.77
C ASP A 228 35.35 21.63 16.59
N ASN A 229 35.83 20.77 17.48
CA ASN A 229 35.15 20.16 18.62
C ASN A 229 33.70 19.75 18.40
N ASN A 230 33.43 18.44 18.24
CA ASN A 230 32.26 17.84 18.89
C ASN A 230 32.32 16.31 18.94
N ASN A 231 32.11 15.79 20.15
CA ASN A 231 31.65 14.42 20.43
C ASN A 231 30.28 14.15 19.76
N ARG A 232 30.23 13.96 18.45
CA ARG A 232 29.00 13.66 17.70
C ARG A 232 29.02 12.22 17.19
N ARG A 233 28.72 11.29 18.10
CA ARG A 233 28.41 9.89 17.79
C ARG A 233 26.92 9.75 17.47
N LEU A 234 26.57 9.19 16.30
CA LEU A 234 25.25 8.60 15.92
C LEU A 234 23.96 9.43 16.15
N SER A 235 23.97 10.51 16.92
CA SER A 235 22.85 11.42 17.18
C SER A 235 22.57 12.37 16.01
N ASP A 236 23.59 12.64 15.19
CA ASP A 236 23.51 13.57 14.05
C ASP A 236 22.75 13.01 12.84
N LEU A 237 22.43 11.71 12.85
CA LEU A 237 21.56 11.08 11.86
C LEU A 237 20.12 11.61 11.88
N GLN A 238 19.69 12.31 12.94
CA GLN A 238 18.42 13.06 12.94
C GLN A 238 18.40 14.22 11.93
N TYR A 239 19.56 14.65 11.42
CA TYR A 239 19.73 15.83 10.56
C TYR A 239 20.30 15.50 9.17
N THR A 240 20.18 14.26 8.69
CA THR A 240 20.50 13.99 7.28
C THR A 240 19.57 14.85 6.41
N PRO A 241 20.09 15.72 5.52
CA PRO A 241 19.24 16.51 4.64
C PRO A 241 18.30 15.57 3.88
N LEU A 242 16.99 15.82 3.90
CA LEU A 242 16.03 14.97 3.18
C LEU A 242 16.30 14.89 1.67
N ASP A 243 17.04 15.86 1.15
CA ASP A 243 17.52 15.93 -0.24
C ASP A 243 18.70 14.99 -0.53
N ALA A 244 19.39 14.50 0.50
CA ALA A 244 20.41 13.45 0.38
C ALA A 244 19.83 12.03 0.44
N LEU A 245 18.53 11.92 0.73
CA LEU A 245 17.79 10.67 0.79
C LEU A 245 16.92 10.54 -0.46
N TRP A 246 16.98 9.39 -1.09
CA TRP A 246 16.27 9.13 -2.34
C TRP A 246 15.39 7.91 -2.18
N ILE A 247 14.14 8.02 -2.64
CA ILE A 247 13.23 6.90 -2.71
C ILE A 247 13.08 6.43 -4.15
N LYS A 248 13.03 5.12 -4.33
CA LYS A 248 12.59 4.46 -5.55
C LYS A 248 11.44 3.52 -5.21
N VAL A 249 10.37 3.57 -5.99
CA VAL A 249 9.20 2.73 -5.79
C VAL A 249 9.01 1.82 -6.99
N SER A 250 8.71 0.54 -6.73
CA SER A 250 8.36 -0.42 -7.76
C SER A 250 7.05 -1.12 -7.40
N TYR A 251 6.18 -1.33 -8.39
CA TYR A 251 4.94 -2.08 -8.27
C TYR A 251 4.94 -3.19 -9.34
N LEU A 252 4.73 -4.44 -8.93
CA LEU A 252 4.80 -5.61 -9.82
C LEU A 252 6.13 -5.68 -10.62
N GLY A 253 7.23 -5.38 -9.94
CA GLY A 253 8.57 -5.34 -10.52
C GLY A 253 8.84 -4.18 -11.50
N GLN A 254 7.87 -3.28 -11.72
CA GLN A 254 8.02 -2.11 -12.58
C GLN A 254 8.28 -0.86 -11.75
N VAL A 255 9.29 -0.08 -12.15
CA VAL A 255 9.62 1.19 -11.49
C VAL A 255 8.49 2.19 -11.73
N VAL A 256 7.96 2.76 -10.64
CA VAL A 256 6.94 3.80 -10.70
C VAL A 256 7.63 5.14 -11.05
N PRO A 257 7.18 5.85 -12.10
CA PRO A 257 7.82 7.10 -12.54
C PRO A 257 7.36 8.29 -11.67
N LEU A 258 7.64 8.23 -10.36
CA LEU A 258 7.15 9.20 -9.37
C LEU A 258 7.49 10.65 -9.74
N GLY A 259 8.69 10.92 -10.27
CA GLY A 259 9.06 12.28 -10.65
C GLY A 259 8.17 12.89 -11.74
N CYS A 260 7.71 12.06 -12.69
CA CYS A 260 6.76 12.46 -13.72
C CYS A 260 5.35 12.64 -13.14
N LEU A 261 4.88 11.68 -12.34
CA LEU A 261 3.55 11.71 -11.73
C LEU A 261 3.38 12.95 -10.83
N TRP A 262 4.36 13.18 -9.97
CA TRP A 262 4.36 14.25 -8.97
C TRP A 262 4.84 15.60 -9.51
N LYS A 263 5.25 15.66 -10.78
CA LYS A 263 5.79 16.87 -11.43
C LYS A 263 6.93 17.50 -10.62
N THR A 264 7.83 16.68 -10.08
CA THR A 264 8.93 17.18 -9.25
C THR A 264 9.92 17.99 -10.09
N PRO A 265 10.51 19.09 -9.57
CA PRO A 265 11.52 19.86 -10.28
C PRO A 265 12.70 18.99 -10.75
N TYR A 266 13.01 19.04 -12.05
CA TYR A 266 14.05 18.23 -12.67
C TYR A 266 15.45 18.84 -12.47
N THR A 267 16.02 18.72 -11.27
CA THR A 267 17.41 19.15 -11.03
C THR A 267 18.44 18.06 -11.38
N ASP A 268 18.04 16.79 -11.42
CA ASP A 268 18.89 15.63 -11.78
C ASP A 268 18.13 14.66 -12.70
N ALA A 269 18.01 15.02 -13.98
CA ALA A 269 17.26 14.26 -14.98
C ALA A 269 17.71 12.78 -15.10
N GLY A 270 18.99 12.49 -14.83
CA GLY A 270 19.51 11.12 -14.87
C GLY A 270 18.91 10.25 -13.78
N ARG A 271 18.90 10.73 -12.54
CA ARG A 271 18.27 10.00 -11.41
C ARG A 271 16.75 9.87 -11.58
N TYR A 272 16.09 10.91 -12.08
CA TYR A 272 14.64 10.87 -12.34
C TYR A 272 14.26 9.82 -13.39
N ASN A 273 15.02 9.71 -14.47
CA ASN A 273 14.79 8.69 -15.50
C ASN A 273 14.94 7.26 -14.96
N MET A 274 15.69 7.08 -13.88
CA MET A 274 15.87 5.80 -13.19
C MET A 274 14.85 5.56 -12.06
N GLY A 275 13.91 6.49 -11.86
CA GLY A 275 12.84 6.40 -10.87
C GLY A 275 13.19 6.89 -9.47
N TYR A 276 14.32 7.55 -9.28
CA TYR A 276 14.69 8.13 -7.98
C TYR A 276 14.04 9.50 -7.81
N VAL A 277 13.46 9.72 -6.63
CA VAL A 277 12.96 11.04 -6.21
C VAL A 277 13.45 11.34 -4.78
N PRO A 278 13.78 12.61 -4.45
CA PRO A 278 14.13 12.96 -3.08
C PRO A 278 13.03 12.58 -2.07
N LEU A 279 13.42 12.02 -0.92
CA LEU A 279 12.49 11.57 0.12
C LEU A 279 11.59 12.71 0.62
N ARG A 280 12.06 13.96 0.57
CA ARG A 280 11.26 15.14 0.93
C ARG A 280 9.91 15.19 0.20
N PHE A 281 9.82 14.77 -1.06
CA PHE A 281 8.59 14.87 -1.84
C PHE A 281 7.52 13.89 -1.37
N LEU A 282 7.94 12.72 -0.91
CA LEU A 282 7.05 11.76 -0.24
C LEU A 282 6.59 12.31 1.11
N LEU A 283 7.53 12.85 1.89
CA LEU A 283 7.22 13.47 3.18
C LEU A 283 6.23 14.62 3.00
N GLU A 284 6.45 15.58 2.11
CA GLU A 284 5.53 16.70 1.88
C GLU A 284 4.10 16.23 1.55
N ARG A 285 3.96 15.22 0.68
CA ARG A 285 2.66 14.67 0.26
C ARG A 285 1.94 13.90 1.36
N TRP A 286 2.67 13.18 2.19
CA TRP A 286 2.09 12.31 3.21
C TRP A 286 2.04 12.95 4.60
N SER A 287 2.83 14.00 4.84
CA SER A 287 2.92 14.71 6.14
C SER A 287 1.85 15.78 6.32
N SER A 288 1.39 16.44 5.25
CA SER A 288 0.30 17.42 5.31
C SER A 288 -1.01 16.85 5.83
N SER A 289 -1.09 15.52 5.85
CA SER A 289 -2.34 14.82 6.02
C SER A 289 -2.26 13.68 7.04
N ALA A 290 -1.05 13.33 7.50
CA ALA A 290 -0.89 12.49 8.69
C ALA A 290 -1.16 13.37 9.93
N PRO A 291 -1.98 12.93 10.91
CA PRO A 291 -2.05 13.61 12.21
C PRO A 291 -0.64 13.74 12.80
N SER A 292 -0.44 14.79 13.61
CA SER A 292 0.88 15.26 14.04
C SER A 292 1.82 14.09 14.39
N PHE A 293 3.06 14.15 13.87
CA PHE A 293 4.06 13.09 14.02
C PHE A 293 4.30 12.68 15.49
N GLU A 294 3.91 13.53 16.44
CA GLU A 294 4.07 13.36 17.88
C GLU A 294 2.99 12.45 18.53
N ASP A 295 1.81 12.28 17.91
CA ASP A 295 0.65 11.67 18.60
C ASP A 295 0.57 10.13 18.55
N LEU A 296 1.48 9.47 17.86
CA LEU A 296 1.63 8.01 17.92
C LEU A 296 3.09 7.71 18.17
N ALA A 297 3.50 7.89 19.42
CA ALA A 297 4.68 7.21 19.93
C ALA A 297 4.50 5.70 19.65
N LEU A 298 5.51 5.11 19.02
CA LEU A 298 5.67 3.65 18.97
C LEU A 298 5.48 3.11 20.39
N LYS A 299 4.33 2.50 20.65
CA LYS A 299 4.09 1.61 21.79
C LYS A 299 3.93 0.21 21.24
#